data_AF-A0A5C3KRX6-F1
#
_entry.id   AF-A0A5C3KRX6-F1
#
_cell.length_a   1.000
_cell.length_b   1.000
_cell.length_c   1.000
_cell.angle_alpha   90.00
_cell.angle_beta   90.00
_cell.angle_gamma   90.00
#
_symmetry.space_group_name_H-M   'P 1'
#
loop_
_entity.id
_entity.type
_entity.pdbx_description
1 polymer ?
#
loop_
_entity_poly.entity_id
_entity_poly.type
_entity_poly.pdbx_seq_one_letter_code
_entity_poly.pdbx_strand_id
1 'polypeptide(L)'
;MLTTNSIARQALCSFRGARTVRPVLPSARSLHASPPVMKRKRVEEVEDLFGEEFEVVDASATPIAAEASMETSSSSTAGRVKRVLNPEEREYRLSRMVEFMKPRLGRKPEVKTPQIRHGTWVECLQMARTKEQLEGIVELLPKWKESGHKFKSGFAESFVQRCQELDASQLALTVFGNYSKYNVSLTLPAARRLLHSLHSKHSIQDLMTASALYAIYDLPPVNQDFVSCAIIVAACLRKNTAHSNVIAEALIPSLRQMKLETRIDKQDTYNRENVWLRSAISEINGTLCTRGKERIGRIKPLKPTSDLQKSNPEEATVTV
;
A
#
# COMPACT_ATOMS: atom_id res chain seq x y z
N MET A 1 -6.98 -46.24 -26.20
CA MET A 1 -8.46 -46.18 -26.26
C MET A 1 -8.98 -46.93 -25.05
N LEU A 2 -9.60 -46.23 -24.10
CA LEU A 2 -10.64 -46.71 -23.20
C LEU A 2 -11.15 -45.47 -22.44
N THR A 3 -12.35 -45.08 -22.82
CA THR A 3 -13.26 -44.08 -22.24
C THR A 3 -13.77 -44.52 -20.87
N THR A 4 -14.06 -43.57 -19.97
CA THR A 4 -15.42 -43.28 -19.42
C THR A 4 -15.38 -42.37 -18.18
N ASN A 5 -15.95 -41.18 -18.33
CA ASN A 5 -17.00 -40.55 -17.51
C ASN A 5 -17.10 -40.90 -16.01
N SER A 6 -16.89 -39.90 -15.15
CA SER A 6 -17.46 -39.87 -13.80
C SER A 6 -18.31 -38.62 -13.60
N ILE A 7 -19.57 -38.91 -13.30
CA ILE A 7 -20.76 -38.10 -13.22
C ILE A 7 -20.77 -37.13 -12.02
N ALA A 8 -21.41 -35.99 -12.26
CA ALA A 8 -21.76 -34.95 -11.31
C ALA A 8 -22.66 -35.44 -10.16
N ARG A 9 -22.40 -34.94 -8.94
CA ARG A 9 -23.40 -34.91 -7.87
C ARG A 9 -23.45 -33.51 -7.25
N GLN A 10 -24.36 -32.70 -7.78
CA GLN A 10 -24.93 -31.54 -7.09
C GLN A 10 -25.69 -32.05 -5.86
N ALA A 11 -25.30 -31.59 -4.67
CA ALA A 11 -26.12 -31.70 -3.47
C ALA A 11 -26.68 -30.31 -3.14
N LEU A 12 -27.97 -30.14 -3.42
CA LEU A 12 -28.79 -29.01 -3.01
C LEU A 12 -29.11 -29.16 -1.52
N CYS A 13 -28.36 -28.49 -0.66
CA CYS A 13 -28.76 -28.32 0.75
C CYS A 13 -29.38 -26.94 0.94
N SER A 14 -30.68 -26.87 0.69
CA SER A 14 -31.55 -25.77 1.13
C SER A 14 -31.77 -25.86 2.64
N PHE A 15 -31.08 -25.03 3.42
CA PHE A 15 -31.49 -24.75 4.80
C PHE A 15 -32.04 -23.32 4.91
N ARG A 16 -33.36 -23.21 4.71
CA ARG A 16 -34.17 -22.07 5.15
C ARG A 16 -34.36 -22.16 6.67
N GLY A 17 -33.46 -21.54 7.42
CA GLY A 17 -33.66 -21.25 8.84
C GLY A 17 -34.04 -19.79 9.03
N ALA A 18 -35.33 -19.49 9.12
CA ALA A 18 -35.82 -18.16 9.48
C ALA A 18 -35.47 -17.88 10.95
N ARG A 19 -34.35 -17.20 11.20
CA ARG A 19 -34.07 -16.61 12.51
C ARG A 19 -34.83 -15.29 12.62
N THR A 20 -35.85 -15.30 13.47
CA THR A 20 -36.50 -14.10 13.99
C THR A 20 -35.48 -13.28 14.77
N VAL A 21 -34.92 -12.26 14.10
CA VAL A 21 -34.08 -11.24 14.75
C VAL A 21 -35.00 -10.39 15.61
N ARG A 22 -34.90 -10.52 16.95
CA ARG A 22 -35.52 -9.56 17.87
C ARG A 22 -34.89 -8.18 17.65
N PRO A 23 -35.67 -7.11 17.45
CA PRO A 23 -35.13 -5.77 17.35
C PRO A 23 -34.55 -5.37 18.71
N VAL A 24 -33.22 -5.31 18.79
CA VAL A 24 -32.52 -4.65 19.89
C VAL A 24 -32.70 -3.15 19.66
N LEU A 25 -33.60 -2.54 20.43
CA LEU A 25 -33.77 -1.09 20.45
C LEU A 25 -32.42 -0.44 20.81
N PRO A 26 -31.92 0.51 20.00
CA PRO A 26 -30.70 1.22 20.33
C PRO A 26 -30.95 2.04 21.60
N SER A 27 -30.25 1.67 22.69
CA SER A 27 -30.12 2.51 23.87
C SER A 27 -29.43 3.80 23.42
N ALA A 28 -30.23 4.85 23.22
CA ALA A 28 -29.75 6.18 22.87
C ALA A 28 -28.76 6.64 23.95
N ARG A 29 -27.48 6.67 23.61
CA ARG A 29 -26.48 7.33 24.44
C ARG A 29 -26.83 8.81 24.42
N SER A 30 -27.30 9.31 25.55
CA SER A 30 -27.40 10.73 25.85
C SER A 30 -26.02 11.36 25.60
N LEU A 31 -25.87 12.00 24.44
CA LEU A 31 -24.75 12.88 24.18
C LEU A 31 -25.06 14.14 24.99
N HIS A 32 -24.26 14.40 26.03
CA HIS A 32 -24.26 15.68 26.70
C HIS A 32 -23.93 16.75 25.66
N ALA A 33 -24.96 17.43 25.16
CA ALA A 33 -24.83 18.58 24.29
C ALA A 33 -24.27 19.73 25.12
N SER A 34 -22.94 19.84 25.17
CA SER A 34 -22.29 21.05 25.65
C SER A 34 -22.60 22.18 24.66
N PRO A 35 -23.03 23.36 25.12
CA PRO A 35 -23.42 24.46 24.25
C PRO A 35 -22.26 24.87 23.34
N PRO A 36 -22.51 25.10 22.03
CA PRO A 36 -21.48 25.60 21.12
C PRO A 36 -21.08 27.00 21.56
N VAL A 37 -19.88 27.12 22.14
CA VAL A 37 -19.25 28.41 22.42
C VAL A 37 -18.87 29.03 21.08
N MET A 38 -19.79 29.81 20.50
CA MET A 38 -19.51 30.66 19.36
C MET A 38 -18.60 31.81 19.79
N LYS A 39 -17.28 31.58 19.77
CA LYS A 39 -16.31 32.68 19.86
C LYS A 39 -16.41 33.49 18.57
N ARG A 40 -16.92 34.72 18.68
CA ARG A 40 -16.84 35.73 17.62
C ARG A 40 -15.37 35.86 17.21
N LYS A 41 -15.10 35.55 15.94
CA LYS A 41 -13.80 35.75 15.29
C LYS A 41 -13.53 37.26 15.24
N ARG A 42 -12.74 37.76 16.18
CA ARG A 42 -12.12 39.09 16.05
C ARG A 42 -11.08 38.95 14.94
N VAL A 43 -11.19 39.81 13.93
CA VAL A 43 -10.16 39.96 12.89
C VAL A 43 -9.03 40.75 13.56
N GLU A 44 -8.04 40.04 14.07
CA GLU A 44 -6.74 40.62 14.40
C GLU A 44 -5.82 40.35 13.22
N GLU A 45 -5.23 41.42 12.69
CA GLU A 45 -4.14 41.39 11.72
C GLU A 45 -3.05 40.48 12.25
N VAL A 46 -2.74 39.43 11.49
CA VAL A 46 -1.64 38.53 11.80
C VAL A 46 -0.37 39.26 11.38
N GLU A 47 0.20 39.97 12.34
CA GLU A 47 1.57 40.47 12.30
C GLU A 47 2.52 39.28 12.11
N ASP A 48 3.49 39.49 11.23
CA ASP A 48 4.41 38.54 10.63
C ASP A 48 5.23 37.75 11.68
N LEU A 49 4.71 36.59 12.11
CA LEU A 49 5.29 35.75 13.16
C LEU A 49 6.40 34.80 12.67
N PHE A 50 6.98 35.05 11.49
CA PHE A 50 8.09 34.27 10.93
C PHE A 50 9.30 35.11 10.48
N GLY A 51 9.34 36.38 10.85
CA GLY A 51 10.52 37.21 10.70
C GLY A 51 11.11 37.59 12.05
N GLU A 52 12.03 36.78 12.59
CA GLU A 52 13.28 37.30 13.18
C GLU A 52 14.23 36.21 13.68
N GLU A 53 15.48 36.64 13.76
CA GLU A 53 16.72 35.91 13.79
C GLU A 53 16.93 35.05 15.05
N PHE A 54 17.54 33.89 14.87
CA PHE A 54 18.08 33.09 15.96
C PHE A 54 19.39 33.72 16.46
N GLU A 55 19.29 34.63 17.42
CA GLU A 55 20.43 35.08 18.21
C GLU A 55 20.61 34.12 19.40
N VAL A 56 21.80 33.54 19.49
CA VAL A 56 22.20 32.57 20.51
C VAL A 56 22.48 33.33 21.80
N VAL A 57 21.63 33.19 22.82
CA VAL A 57 21.90 33.75 24.15
C VAL A 57 22.20 32.65 25.17
N ASP A 58 23.38 32.85 25.75
CA ASP A 58 24.10 32.06 26.73
C ASP A 58 23.39 32.01 28.09
N ALA A 59 23.60 30.90 28.80
CA ALA A 59 22.90 30.57 30.03
C ALA A 59 23.70 30.99 31.27
N SER A 60 23.15 31.86 32.12
CA SER A 60 23.61 31.98 33.51
C SER A 60 22.57 32.61 34.46
N ALA A 61 22.24 31.84 35.53
CA ALA A 61 21.80 32.22 36.89
C ALA A 61 20.50 33.07 37.07
N THR A 62 19.62 32.94 38.07
CA THR A 62 19.36 32.14 39.29
C THR A 62 17.91 32.48 39.76
N PRO A 63 17.29 31.77 40.72
CA PRO A 63 15.86 31.85 41.03
C PRO A 63 15.51 32.85 42.14
N ILE A 64 14.25 33.34 42.22
CA ILE A 64 13.58 33.80 43.46
C ILE A 64 12.05 33.91 43.28
N ALA A 65 11.36 33.41 44.31
CA ALA A 65 10.04 33.73 44.87
C ALA A 65 8.73 33.47 44.11
N ALA A 66 7.80 32.94 44.91
CA ALA A 66 6.47 32.47 44.59
C ALA A 66 5.42 33.59 44.73
N GLU A 67 4.38 33.51 43.90
CA GLU A 67 3.05 34.01 44.26
C GLU A 67 1.99 33.17 43.55
N ALA A 68 1.02 32.72 44.34
CA ALA A 68 -0.07 31.86 43.91
C ALA A 68 -1.08 32.64 43.07
N SER A 69 -1.22 32.27 41.80
CA SER A 69 -2.34 32.68 40.96
C SER A 69 -3.07 31.45 40.42
N MET A 70 -4.38 31.44 40.61
CA MET A 70 -5.29 30.41 40.11
C MET A 70 -5.27 30.41 38.58
N GLU A 71 -4.51 29.48 38.00
CA GLU A 71 -4.45 29.29 36.56
C GLU A 71 -5.71 28.60 36.04
N THR A 72 -6.51 29.39 35.33
CA THR A 72 -7.56 28.90 34.45
C THR A 72 -6.89 28.10 33.34
N SER A 73 -7.09 26.79 33.33
CA SER A 73 -6.55 25.84 32.35
C SER A 73 -7.05 26.15 30.94
N SER A 74 -6.40 27.12 30.30
CA SER A 74 -6.49 27.40 28.88
C SER A 74 -5.77 26.28 28.14
N SER A 75 -6.55 25.33 27.64
CA SER A 75 -6.13 24.31 26.67
C SER A 75 -5.70 25.00 25.37
N SER A 76 -4.51 25.59 25.37
CA SER A 76 -3.83 25.98 24.14
C SER A 76 -3.46 24.69 23.41
N THR A 77 -4.18 24.41 22.32
CA THR A 77 -3.77 23.43 21.31
C THR A 77 -2.55 23.95 20.55
N ALA A 78 -1.47 24.23 21.28
CA ALA A 78 -0.17 24.49 20.69
C ALA A 78 0.25 23.22 19.95
N GLY A 79 0.51 23.35 18.65
CA GLY A 79 0.88 22.24 17.78
C GLY A 79 1.98 21.41 18.43
N ARG A 80 1.69 20.13 18.69
CA ARG A 80 2.61 19.22 19.38
C ARG A 80 3.87 19.07 18.53
N VAL A 81 4.92 19.81 18.85
CA VAL A 81 6.22 19.73 18.18
C VAL A 81 6.66 18.27 18.24
N LYS A 82 6.74 17.61 17.09
CA LYS A 82 7.15 16.21 16.98
C LYS A 82 8.63 16.13 17.35
N ARG A 83 8.93 15.81 18.61
CA ARG A 83 10.30 15.54 19.05
C ARG A 83 10.85 14.35 18.27
N VAL A 84 11.88 14.60 17.47
CA VAL A 84 12.61 13.56 16.75
C VAL A 84 13.38 12.75 17.79
N LEU A 85 12.98 11.50 18.01
CA LEU A 85 13.67 10.60 18.95
C LEU A 85 15.10 10.31 18.50
N ASN A 86 16.04 10.34 19.45
CA ASN A 86 17.45 9.96 19.27
C ASN A 86 17.57 8.51 18.73
N PRO A 87 18.46 8.19 17.77
CA PRO A 87 18.74 6.82 17.31
C PRO A 87 18.77 5.76 18.43
N GLU A 88 19.56 5.98 19.47
CA GLU A 88 19.79 5.00 20.53
C GLU A 88 18.52 4.75 21.35
N GLU A 89 17.75 5.81 21.63
CA GLU A 89 16.46 5.68 22.32
C GLU A 89 15.45 4.87 21.49
N ARG A 90 15.48 4.98 20.16
CA ARG A 90 14.59 4.20 19.29
C ARG A 90 14.94 2.73 19.33
N GLU A 91 16.23 2.40 19.29
CA GLU A 91 16.70 1.01 19.37
C GLU A 91 16.37 0.39 20.73
N TYR A 92 16.56 1.14 21.82
CA TYR A 92 16.16 0.70 23.16
C TYR A 92 14.64 0.45 23.24
N ARG A 93 13.82 1.35 22.69
CA ARG A 93 12.35 1.16 22.63
C ARG A 93 11.96 -0.05 21.81
N LEU A 94 12.58 -0.26 20.65
CA LEU A 94 12.32 -1.43 19.82
C LEU A 94 12.67 -2.72 20.57
N SER A 95 13.85 -2.77 21.19
CA SER A 95 14.32 -3.92 21.97
C SER A 95 13.33 -4.24 23.10
N ARG A 96 12.91 -3.22 23.85
CA ARG A 96 11.90 -3.35 24.90
C ARG A 96 10.55 -3.85 24.37
N MET A 97 10.11 -3.40 23.20
CA MET A 97 8.88 -3.90 22.57
C MET A 97 9.00 -5.36 22.14
N VAL A 98 10.13 -5.73 21.55
CA VAL A 98 10.42 -7.11 21.15
C VAL A 98 10.47 -8.05 22.37
N GLU A 99 11.16 -7.65 23.44
CA GLU A 99 11.18 -8.36 24.72
C GLU A 99 9.78 -8.50 25.33
N PHE A 100 8.97 -7.45 25.26
CA PHE A 100 7.58 -7.50 25.71
C PHE A 100 6.75 -8.50 24.89
N MET A 101 6.98 -8.59 23.58
CA MET A 101 6.22 -9.45 22.67
C MET A 101 6.60 -10.93 22.79
N LYS A 102 7.91 -11.24 22.91
CA LYS A 102 8.44 -12.63 22.91
C LYS A 102 7.68 -13.62 23.83
N PRO A 103 7.47 -13.36 25.13
CA PRO A 103 6.79 -14.30 26.04
C PRO A 103 5.27 -14.36 25.85
N ARG A 104 4.70 -13.45 25.04
CA ARG A 104 3.26 -13.29 24.83
C ARG A 104 2.78 -13.86 23.49
N LEU A 105 3.68 -14.38 22.66
CA LEU A 105 3.38 -14.92 21.35
C LEU A 105 3.42 -16.45 21.34
N GLY A 106 2.77 -17.06 20.35
CA GLY A 106 2.78 -18.50 20.11
C GLY A 106 1.49 -19.19 20.55
N ARG A 107 1.43 -20.51 20.33
CA ARG A 107 0.27 -21.35 20.65
C ARG A 107 -0.01 -21.43 22.16
N LYS A 108 1.04 -21.41 22.98
CA LYS A 108 0.97 -21.45 24.45
C LYS A 108 1.86 -20.31 25.01
N PRO A 109 1.35 -19.06 25.07
CA PRO A 109 2.15 -17.95 25.56
C PRO A 109 2.44 -18.13 27.05
N GLU A 110 3.68 -17.80 27.45
CA GLU A 110 4.12 -17.81 28.85
C GLU A 110 3.34 -16.77 29.66
N VAL A 111 3.10 -15.60 29.05
CA VAL A 111 2.35 -14.51 29.65
C VAL A 111 1.12 -14.20 28.78
N LYS A 112 -0.08 -14.35 29.35
CA LYS A 112 -1.34 -14.11 28.62
C LYS A 112 -1.77 -12.65 28.60
N THR A 113 -1.44 -11.90 29.65
CA THR A 113 -1.91 -10.53 29.87
C THR A 113 -0.75 -9.58 30.19
N PRO A 114 -0.74 -8.35 29.64
CA PRO A 114 -1.65 -7.83 28.62
C PRO A 114 -1.44 -8.48 27.24
N GLN A 115 -2.49 -8.52 26.43
CA GLN A 115 -2.42 -9.00 25.03
C GLN A 115 -1.73 -7.97 24.12
N ILE A 116 -1.00 -8.46 23.13
CA ILE A 116 -0.35 -7.61 22.12
C ILE A 116 -1.42 -7.03 21.18
N ARG A 117 -1.42 -5.71 21.01
CA ARG A 117 -2.36 -5.03 20.10
C ARG A 117 -1.77 -4.98 18.69
N HIS A 118 -2.63 -4.90 17.67
CA HIS A 118 -2.17 -4.68 16.29
C HIS A 118 -1.32 -3.41 16.12
N GLY A 119 -1.62 -2.36 16.88
CA GLY A 119 -0.84 -1.12 16.85
C GLY A 119 0.62 -1.32 17.25
N THR A 120 0.90 -2.24 18.19
CA THR A 120 2.25 -2.57 18.64
C THR A 120 3.11 -3.09 17.49
N TRP A 121 2.54 -3.91 16.61
CA TRP A 121 3.26 -4.42 15.43
C TRP A 121 3.63 -3.30 14.45
N VAL A 122 2.71 -2.37 14.19
CA VAL A 122 2.97 -1.23 13.30
C VAL A 122 4.01 -0.30 13.92
N GLU A 123 3.96 -0.08 15.24
CA GLU A 123 4.95 0.71 15.97
C GLU A 123 6.33 0.05 15.92
N CYS A 124 6.46 -1.27 16.10
CA CYS A 124 7.73 -1.99 15.93
C CYS A 124 8.34 -1.76 14.55
N LEU A 125 7.52 -1.85 13.48
CA LEU A 125 7.98 -1.59 12.12
C LEU A 125 8.49 -0.15 11.94
N GLN A 126 7.80 0.83 12.53
CA GLN A 126 8.20 2.24 12.46
C GLN A 126 9.48 2.53 13.24
N MET A 127 9.79 1.75 14.29
CA MET A 127 10.99 1.90 15.10
C MET A 127 12.22 1.23 14.48
N ALA A 128 12.06 0.13 13.74
CA ALA A 128 13.16 -0.62 13.13
C ALA A 128 13.96 0.24 12.14
N ARG A 129 15.26 0.45 12.35
CA ARG A 129 16.15 1.26 11.51
C ARG A 129 17.11 0.47 10.64
N THR A 130 17.39 -0.78 11.01
CA THR A 130 18.28 -1.65 10.25
C THR A 130 17.50 -2.80 9.64
N LYS A 131 18.08 -3.42 8.60
CA LYS A 131 17.51 -4.62 7.99
C LYS A 131 17.42 -5.78 9.00
N GLU A 132 18.45 -5.95 9.83
CA GLU A 132 18.53 -6.99 10.87
C GLU A 132 17.41 -6.85 11.92
N GLN A 133 17.13 -5.62 12.36
CA GLN A 133 16.02 -5.34 13.26
C GLN A 133 14.67 -5.73 12.64
N LEU A 134 14.50 -5.46 11.34
CA LEU A 134 13.29 -5.84 10.61
C LEU A 134 13.17 -7.36 10.44
N GLU A 135 14.28 -8.06 10.18
CA GLU A 135 14.36 -9.52 10.14
C GLU A 135 13.96 -10.14 11.49
N GLY A 136 14.48 -9.59 12.60
CA GLY A 136 14.09 -10.01 13.95
C GLY A 136 12.59 -9.84 14.26
N ILE A 137 11.94 -8.81 13.70
CA ILE A 137 10.46 -8.67 13.80
C ILE A 137 9.77 -9.74 12.95
N VAL A 138 10.27 -10.02 11.75
CA VAL A 138 9.71 -11.04 10.84
C VAL A 138 9.74 -12.44 11.45
N GLU A 139 10.78 -12.76 12.21
CA GLU A 139 10.89 -14.03 12.95
C GLU A 139 9.77 -14.25 13.98
N LEU A 140 9.16 -13.18 14.47
CA LEU A 140 8.06 -13.25 15.45
C LEU A 140 6.68 -13.42 14.80
N LEU A 141 6.52 -13.11 13.51
CA LEU A 141 5.23 -13.17 12.80
C LEU A 141 4.59 -14.57 12.81
N PRO A 142 5.32 -15.68 12.62
CA PRO A 142 4.72 -17.02 12.69
C PRO A 142 4.09 -17.31 14.06
N LYS A 143 4.72 -16.84 15.15
CA LYS A 143 4.18 -17.01 16.51
C LYS A 143 2.88 -16.23 16.69
N TRP A 144 2.71 -15.08 16.04
CA TRP A 144 1.43 -14.35 16.02
C TRP A 144 0.32 -15.13 15.33
N LYS A 145 0.65 -15.77 14.20
CA LYS A 145 -0.27 -16.66 13.49
C LYS A 145 -0.68 -17.84 14.37
N GLU A 146 0.27 -18.47 15.08
CA GLU A 146 0.00 -19.60 15.98
C GLU A 146 -0.94 -19.25 17.13
N SER A 147 -0.95 -17.98 17.57
CA SER A 147 -1.92 -17.47 18.55
C SER A 147 -3.34 -17.31 17.98
N GLY A 148 -3.56 -17.61 16.69
CA GLY A 148 -4.86 -17.52 16.01
C GLY A 148 -5.22 -16.13 15.51
N HIS A 149 -4.29 -15.16 15.58
CA HIS A 149 -4.52 -13.80 15.12
C HIS A 149 -4.18 -13.63 13.63
N LYS A 150 -4.87 -12.69 12.97
CA LYS A 150 -4.64 -12.30 11.57
C LYS A 150 -4.18 -10.85 11.50
N PHE A 151 -3.24 -10.53 10.62
CA PHE A 151 -2.82 -9.14 10.41
C PHE A 151 -3.91 -8.33 9.69
N LYS A 152 -4.04 -7.05 10.05
CA LYS A 152 -4.89 -6.08 9.34
C LYS A 152 -4.17 -5.63 8.05
N SER A 153 -4.95 -5.21 7.06
CA SER A 153 -4.44 -4.68 5.77
C SER A 153 -3.36 -3.61 5.92
N GLY A 154 -3.53 -2.66 6.84
CA GLY A 154 -2.56 -1.60 7.08
C GLY A 154 -1.18 -2.05 7.58
N PHE A 155 -1.07 -3.28 8.12
CA PHE A 155 0.22 -3.84 8.49
C PHE A 155 1.07 -4.15 7.25
N ALA A 156 0.48 -4.76 6.21
CA ALA A 156 1.20 -5.11 4.99
C ALA A 156 1.75 -3.86 4.28
N GLU A 157 0.97 -2.78 4.24
CA GLU A 157 1.40 -1.50 3.66
C GLU A 157 2.55 -0.88 4.45
N SER A 158 2.46 -0.87 5.78
CA SER A 158 3.51 -0.36 6.66
C SER A 158 4.78 -1.19 6.55
N PHE A 159 4.65 -2.52 6.41
CA PHE A 159 5.75 -3.44 6.27
C PHE A 159 6.50 -3.25 4.94
N VAL A 160 5.78 -3.23 3.81
CA VAL A 160 6.40 -2.97 2.51
C VAL A 160 7.01 -1.58 2.46
N GLN A 161 6.35 -0.57 3.07
CA GLN A 161 6.92 0.76 3.19
C GLN A 161 8.28 0.73 3.89
N ARG A 162 8.36 0.06 5.04
CA ARG A 162 9.60 -0.02 5.80
C ARG A 162 10.67 -0.80 5.05
N CYS A 163 10.29 -1.89 4.38
CA CYS A 163 11.21 -2.63 3.50
C CYS A 163 11.77 -1.74 2.38
N GLN A 164 10.95 -0.89 1.77
CA GLN A 164 11.40 0.06 0.76
C GLN A 164 12.35 1.11 1.33
N GLU A 165 12.05 1.66 2.51
CA GLU A 165 12.89 2.67 3.18
C GLU A 165 14.26 2.12 3.61
N LEU A 166 14.34 0.81 3.89
CA LEU A 166 15.57 0.12 4.33
C LEU A 166 16.23 -0.70 3.22
N ASP A 167 15.78 -0.56 1.96
CA ASP A 167 16.24 -1.36 0.82
C ASP A 167 16.18 -2.89 1.02
N ALA A 168 15.26 -3.34 1.87
CA ALA A 168 15.04 -4.74 2.23
C ALA A 168 13.85 -5.37 1.46
N SER A 169 13.66 -5.01 0.19
CA SER A 169 12.50 -5.47 -0.61
C SER A 169 12.46 -7.00 -0.81
N GLN A 170 13.61 -7.67 -0.84
CA GLN A 170 13.70 -9.13 -0.89
C GLN A 170 13.11 -9.79 0.36
N LEU A 171 13.26 -9.16 1.54
CA LEU A 171 12.62 -9.65 2.77
C LEU A 171 11.10 -9.65 2.61
N ALA A 172 10.53 -8.59 2.05
CA ALA A 172 9.11 -8.55 1.74
C ALA A 172 8.70 -9.69 0.80
N LEU A 173 9.47 -9.92 -0.28
CA LEU A 173 9.21 -11.02 -1.21
C LEU A 173 9.20 -12.38 -0.50
N THR A 174 10.14 -12.64 0.42
CA THR A 174 10.16 -13.91 1.19
C THR A 174 8.97 -14.05 2.14
N VAL A 175 8.49 -12.95 2.72
CA VAL A 175 7.34 -12.94 3.63
C VAL A 175 6.04 -13.18 2.88
N PHE A 176 5.82 -12.47 1.78
CA PHE A 176 4.61 -12.63 0.97
C PHE A 176 4.62 -13.90 0.11
N GLY A 177 5.80 -14.37 -0.32
CA GLY A 177 5.93 -15.66 -1.00
C GLY A 177 5.58 -16.84 -0.09
N ASN A 178 5.76 -16.70 1.22
CA ASN A 178 5.46 -17.74 2.21
C ASN A 178 4.22 -17.39 3.06
N TYR A 179 3.08 -17.14 2.40
CA TYR A 179 1.83 -16.81 3.08
C TYR A 179 1.44 -17.83 4.17
N SER A 180 1.67 -19.11 3.91
CA SER A 180 1.42 -20.20 4.87
C SER A 180 2.22 -20.05 6.16
N LYS A 181 3.42 -19.48 6.13
CA LYS A 181 4.27 -19.29 7.32
C LYS A 181 3.87 -18.02 8.08
N TYR A 182 3.72 -16.91 7.39
CA TYR A 182 3.61 -15.58 8.03
C TYR A 182 2.18 -15.06 8.17
N ASN A 183 1.21 -15.57 7.39
CA ASN A 183 -0.19 -15.15 7.40
C ASN A 183 -0.40 -13.63 7.24
N VAL A 184 0.43 -13.00 6.40
CA VAL A 184 0.32 -11.58 6.05
C VAL A 184 -0.35 -11.46 4.69
N SER A 185 -1.54 -10.85 4.65
CA SER A 185 -2.27 -10.62 3.40
C SER A 185 -1.67 -9.44 2.64
N LEU A 186 -1.28 -9.65 1.39
CA LEU A 186 -0.84 -8.58 0.51
C LEU A 186 -2.06 -7.76 0.06
N THR A 187 -1.95 -6.43 0.11
CA THR A 187 -2.97 -5.50 -0.42
C THR A 187 -2.48 -4.90 -1.73
N LEU A 188 -3.39 -4.43 -2.59
CA LEU A 188 -3.02 -3.84 -3.88
C LEU A 188 -2.04 -2.64 -3.76
N PRO A 189 -2.23 -1.68 -2.83
CA PRO A 189 -1.25 -0.60 -2.64
C PRO A 189 0.12 -1.10 -2.17
N ALA A 190 0.14 -2.13 -1.31
CA ALA A 190 1.38 -2.77 -0.86
C ALA A 190 2.08 -3.49 -2.01
N ALA A 191 1.34 -4.19 -2.88
CA ALA A 191 1.87 -4.88 -4.05
C ALA A 191 2.49 -3.90 -5.07
N ARG A 192 1.79 -2.81 -5.39
CA ARG A 192 2.30 -1.74 -6.27
C ARG A 192 3.59 -1.13 -5.71
N ARG A 193 3.63 -0.88 -4.40
CA ARG A 193 4.82 -0.35 -3.72
C ARG A 193 5.98 -1.35 -3.75
N LEU A 194 5.70 -2.63 -3.56
CA LEU A 194 6.69 -3.71 -3.65
C LEU A 194 7.28 -3.77 -5.07
N LEU A 195 6.45 -3.78 -6.12
CA LEU A 195 6.90 -3.74 -7.51
C LEU A 195 7.79 -2.53 -7.80
N HIS A 196 7.38 -1.34 -7.35
CA HIS A 196 8.17 -0.12 -7.51
C HIS A 196 9.54 -0.23 -6.82
N SER A 197 9.60 -0.78 -5.60
CA SER A 197 10.87 -0.96 -4.87
C SER A 197 11.81 -1.95 -5.57
N LEU A 198 11.26 -3.05 -6.12
CA LEU A 198 12.02 -4.07 -6.84
C LEU A 198 12.55 -3.55 -8.17
N HIS A 199 11.74 -2.79 -8.90
CA HIS A 199 12.07 -2.22 -10.20
C HIS A 199 13.37 -1.40 -10.21
N SER A 200 13.68 -0.69 -9.12
CA SER A 200 14.83 0.21 -9.07
C SER A 200 16.17 -0.51 -8.83
N LYS A 201 16.19 -1.56 -8.01
CA LYS A 201 17.45 -2.15 -7.48
C LYS A 201 17.63 -3.64 -7.75
N HIS A 202 16.56 -4.38 -8.07
CA HIS A 202 16.59 -5.85 -8.06
C HIS A 202 16.57 -6.47 -9.46
N SER A 203 16.60 -7.81 -9.49
CA SER A 203 16.55 -8.59 -10.73
C SER A 203 15.15 -8.56 -11.34
N ILE A 204 15.05 -8.81 -12.64
CA ILE A 204 13.72 -8.99 -13.28
C ILE A 204 13.00 -10.21 -12.72
N GLN A 205 13.73 -11.25 -12.32
CA GLN A 205 13.15 -12.45 -11.74
C GLN A 205 12.37 -12.15 -10.45
N ASP A 206 12.94 -11.31 -9.58
CA ASP A 206 12.26 -10.88 -8.34
C ASP A 206 10.97 -10.11 -8.66
N LEU A 207 11.02 -9.25 -9.68
CA LEU A 207 9.84 -8.49 -10.13
C LEU A 207 8.74 -9.39 -10.70
N MET A 208 9.10 -10.40 -11.48
CA MET A 208 8.15 -11.39 -12.01
C MET A 208 7.63 -12.33 -10.91
N THR A 209 8.44 -12.61 -9.89
CA THR A 209 7.98 -13.34 -8.70
C THR A 209 6.95 -12.53 -7.93
N ALA A 210 7.20 -11.22 -7.76
CA ALA A 210 6.25 -10.31 -7.13
C ALA A 210 4.95 -10.15 -7.94
N SER A 211 5.02 -10.16 -9.28
CA SER A 211 3.82 -10.11 -10.13
C SER A 211 2.97 -11.38 -10.01
N ALA A 212 3.60 -12.55 -9.86
CA ALA A 212 2.91 -13.82 -9.63
C ALA A 212 2.12 -13.82 -8.30
N LEU A 213 2.54 -13.05 -7.29
CA LEU A 213 1.81 -12.91 -6.03
C LEU A 213 0.40 -12.31 -6.23
N TYR A 214 0.15 -11.56 -7.29
CA TYR A 214 -1.17 -10.96 -7.53
C TYR A 214 -2.26 -12.03 -7.62
N ALA A 215 -1.99 -13.13 -8.33
CA ALA A 215 -2.93 -14.25 -8.45
C ALA A 215 -3.13 -15.00 -7.13
N ILE A 216 -2.08 -15.11 -6.29
CA ILE A 216 -2.14 -15.82 -5.00
C ILE A 216 -2.99 -15.06 -3.98
N TYR A 217 -3.00 -13.74 -4.05
CA TYR A 217 -3.70 -12.86 -3.12
C TYR A 217 -5.02 -12.29 -3.68
N ASP A 218 -5.56 -12.90 -4.74
CA ASP A 218 -6.80 -12.47 -5.41
C ASP A 218 -6.79 -10.97 -5.80
N LEU A 219 -5.60 -10.45 -6.17
CA LEU A 219 -5.44 -9.09 -6.67
C LEU A 219 -5.71 -9.05 -8.18
N PRO A 220 -6.15 -7.89 -8.73
CA PRO A 220 -6.32 -7.72 -10.16
C PRO A 220 -5.04 -8.09 -10.91
N PRO A 221 -5.07 -8.94 -11.95
CA PRO A 221 -3.87 -9.36 -12.65
C PRO A 221 -3.12 -8.14 -13.20
N VAL A 222 -1.79 -8.25 -13.32
CA VAL A 222 -0.95 -7.07 -13.58
C VAL A 222 -1.26 -6.39 -14.91
N ASN A 223 -1.81 -7.09 -15.89
CA ASN A 223 -2.25 -6.51 -17.16
C ASN A 223 -3.56 -5.69 -17.05
N GLN A 224 -4.30 -5.79 -15.95
CA GLN A 224 -5.49 -5.00 -15.65
C GLN A 224 -5.19 -3.83 -14.69
N ASP A 225 -4.08 -3.88 -13.96
CA ASP A 225 -3.65 -2.77 -13.11
C ASP A 225 -2.67 -1.85 -13.83
N PHE A 226 -3.11 -0.63 -14.15
CA PHE A 226 -2.34 0.30 -14.97
C PHE A 226 -0.97 0.66 -14.38
N VAL A 227 -0.91 0.89 -13.07
CA VAL A 227 0.33 1.26 -12.36
C VAL A 227 1.32 0.10 -12.38
N SER A 228 0.87 -1.09 -12.00
CA SER A 228 1.71 -2.29 -11.98
C SER A 228 2.19 -2.67 -13.37
N CYS A 229 1.31 -2.63 -14.39
CA CYS A 229 1.67 -2.90 -15.78
C CYS A 229 2.77 -1.96 -16.28
N ALA A 230 2.62 -0.65 -16.03
CA ALA A 230 3.61 0.34 -16.44
C ALA A 230 4.97 0.12 -15.76
N ILE A 231 5.00 -0.20 -14.46
CA ILE A 231 6.24 -0.49 -13.74
C ILE A 231 6.95 -1.73 -14.33
N ILE A 232 6.21 -2.80 -14.62
CA ILE A 232 6.79 -4.02 -15.20
C ILE A 232 7.35 -3.76 -16.60
N VAL A 233 6.57 -3.08 -17.47
CA VAL A 233 7.03 -2.75 -18.83
C VAL A 233 8.29 -1.88 -18.79
N ALA A 234 8.34 -0.88 -17.90
CA ALA A 234 9.51 -0.02 -17.71
C ALA A 234 10.74 -0.85 -17.28
N ALA A 235 10.61 -1.71 -16.27
CA ALA A 235 11.70 -2.60 -15.84
C ALA A 235 12.19 -3.52 -16.97
N CYS A 236 11.25 -4.13 -17.70
CA CYS A 236 11.56 -5.05 -18.78
C CYS A 236 12.33 -4.39 -19.92
N LEU A 237 11.94 -3.16 -20.30
CA LEU A 237 12.64 -2.36 -21.30
C LEU A 237 14.00 -1.86 -20.83
N ARG A 238 14.13 -1.50 -19.55
CA ARG A 238 15.40 -1.05 -18.95
C ARG A 238 16.48 -2.13 -18.99
N LYS A 239 16.15 -3.38 -18.61
CA LYS A 239 17.14 -4.48 -18.62
C LYS A 239 17.53 -4.94 -20.03
N ASN A 240 16.66 -4.72 -21.02
CA ASN A 240 16.92 -5.02 -22.43
C ASN A 240 17.42 -6.46 -22.72
N THR A 241 16.92 -7.45 -21.99
CA THR A 241 17.18 -8.87 -22.30
C THR A 241 16.19 -9.38 -23.35
N ALA A 242 16.50 -10.43 -24.10
CA ALA A 242 15.59 -11.00 -25.10
C ALA A 242 14.23 -11.38 -24.48
N HIS A 243 14.24 -12.09 -23.35
CA HIS A 243 13.02 -12.48 -22.64
C HIS A 243 12.24 -11.29 -22.10
N SER A 244 12.93 -10.29 -21.52
CA SER A 244 12.25 -9.11 -21.00
C SER A 244 11.61 -8.26 -22.10
N ASN A 245 12.24 -8.19 -23.27
CA ASN A 245 11.69 -7.49 -24.43
C ASN A 245 10.39 -8.17 -24.92
N VAL A 246 10.34 -9.51 -24.99
CA VAL A 246 9.12 -10.25 -25.36
C VAL A 246 7.98 -9.95 -24.39
N ILE A 247 8.26 -9.96 -23.09
CA ILE A 247 7.27 -9.64 -22.05
C ILE A 247 6.77 -8.20 -22.19
N ALA A 248 7.68 -7.24 -22.38
CA ALA A 248 7.31 -5.84 -22.58
C ALA A 248 6.41 -5.66 -23.80
N GLU A 249 6.77 -6.29 -24.93
CA GLU A 249 6.00 -6.23 -26.17
C GLU A 249 4.59 -6.83 -26.03
N ALA A 250 4.46 -7.92 -25.27
CA ALA A 250 3.16 -8.52 -24.97
C ALA A 250 2.26 -7.62 -24.09
N LEU A 251 2.84 -6.84 -23.17
CA LEU A 251 2.10 -5.99 -22.23
C LEU A 251 1.77 -4.58 -22.76
N ILE A 252 2.52 -4.08 -23.75
CA ILE A 252 2.30 -2.74 -24.33
C ILE A 252 0.87 -2.52 -24.85
N PRO A 253 0.21 -3.47 -25.55
CA PRO A 253 -1.17 -3.30 -26.00
C PRO A 253 -2.15 -3.06 -24.85
N SER A 254 -2.08 -3.87 -23.78
CA SER A 254 -2.93 -3.69 -22.59
C SER A 254 -2.68 -2.35 -21.92
N LEU A 255 -1.42 -1.91 -21.84
CA LEU A 255 -1.07 -0.60 -21.28
C LEU A 255 -1.64 0.55 -22.12
N ARG A 256 -1.61 0.45 -23.45
CA ARG A 256 -2.23 1.43 -24.36
C ARG A 256 -3.75 1.50 -24.16
N GLN A 257 -4.40 0.34 -23.99
CA GLN A 257 -5.84 0.27 -23.70
C GLN A 257 -6.17 0.93 -22.36
N MET A 258 -5.49 0.54 -21.26
CA MET A 258 -5.73 1.11 -19.93
C MET A 258 -5.50 2.63 -19.87
N LYS A 259 -4.57 3.15 -20.68
CA LYS A 259 -4.35 4.59 -20.80
C LYS A 259 -5.54 5.34 -21.42
N LEU A 260 -6.30 4.71 -22.32
CA LEU A 260 -7.50 5.32 -22.90
C LEU A 260 -8.65 5.35 -21.87
N GLU A 261 -8.74 4.31 -21.04
CA GLU A 261 -9.79 4.16 -20.03
C GLU A 261 -9.53 5.02 -18.78
N THR A 262 -8.27 5.11 -18.34
CA THR A 262 -7.91 5.74 -17.07
C THR A 262 -7.55 7.21 -17.23
N ARG A 263 -8.32 8.11 -16.60
CA ARG A 263 -7.98 9.53 -16.49
C ARG A 263 -6.95 9.73 -15.38
N ILE A 264 -5.69 9.97 -15.74
CA ILE A 264 -4.65 10.37 -14.77
C ILE A 264 -4.71 11.88 -14.58
N ASP A 265 -4.88 12.34 -13.35
CA ASP A 265 -4.65 13.74 -13.02
C ASP A 265 -3.15 14.05 -13.07
N LYS A 266 -2.77 14.97 -13.97
CA LYS A 266 -1.37 15.38 -14.14
C LYS A 266 -0.89 16.29 -13.00
N GLN A 267 -1.81 16.97 -12.32
CA GLN A 267 -1.48 17.93 -11.27
C GLN A 267 -1.35 17.27 -9.90
N ASP A 268 -1.89 16.06 -9.73
CA ASP A 268 -1.79 15.32 -8.48
C ASP A 268 -0.37 14.81 -8.23
N THR A 269 0.35 15.53 -7.36
CA THR A 269 1.66 15.17 -6.83
C THR A 269 1.58 14.43 -5.51
N TYR A 270 0.41 14.41 -4.86
CA TYR A 270 0.22 13.80 -3.55
C TYR A 270 0.00 12.29 -3.66
N ASN A 271 -0.68 11.84 -4.72
CA ASN A 271 -0.80 10.42 -4.98
C ASN A 271 0.49 9.85 -5.59
N ARG A 272 1.24 9.13 -4.74
CA ARG A 272 2.50 8.47 -5.12
C ARG A 272 2.35 7.55 -6.33
N GLU A 273 1.21 6.90 -6.49
CA GLU A 273 0.96 5.98 -7.61
C GLU A 273 0.95 6.73 -8.96
N ASN A 274 0.37 7.93 -8.99
CA ASN A 274 0.36 8.79 -10.17
C ASN A 274 1.78 9.29 -10.51
N VAL A 275 2.61 9.55 -9.49
CA VAL A 275 4.02 9.92 -9.69
C VAL A 275 4.81 8.75 -10.29
N TRP A 276 4.65 7.55 -9.74
CA TRP A 276 5.31 6.33 -10.23
C TRP A 276 4.89 6.00 -11.67
N LEU A 277 3.60 6.08 -11.96
CA LEU A 277 3.04 5.84 -13.28
C LEU A 277 3.58 6.83 -14.32
N ARG A 278 3.64 8.12 -13.99
CA ARG A 278 4.22 9.15 -14.87
C ARG A 278 5.69 8.88 -15.16
N SER A 279 6.46 8.54 -14.13
CA SER A 279 7.88 8.19 -14.26
C SER A 279 8.06 6.99 -15.18
N ALA A 280 7.33 5.90 -14.93
CA ALA A 280 7.38 4.68 -15.74
C ALA A 280 6.97 4.93 -17.21
N ILE A 281 5.88 5.67 -17.46
CA ILE A 281 5.45 6.00 -18.83
C ILE A 281 6.49 6.87 -19.55
N SER A 282 7.13 7.81 -18.85
CA SER A 282 8.20 8.64 -19.41
C SER A 282 9.37 7.77 -19.90
N GLU A 283 9.81 6.85 -19.04
CA GLU A 283 10.89 5.92 -19.36
C GLU A 283 10.55 4.97 -20.52
N ILE A 284 9.33 4.42 -20.52
CA ILE A 284 8.87 3.57 -21.62
C ILE A 284 8.87 4.37 -22.93
N ASN A 285 8.40 5.61 -22.93
CA ASN A 285 8.42 6.43 -24.13
C ASN A 285 9.83 6.78 -24.59
N GLY A 286 10.78 7.01 -23.67
CA GLY A 286 12.19 7.22 -24.00
C GLY A 286 12.82 6.00 -24.66
N THR A 287 12.60 4.81 -24.09
CA THR A 287 13.11 3.54 -24.62
C THR A 287 12.44 3.12 -25.93
N LEU A 288 11.15 3.41 -26.14
CA LEU A 288 10.49 3.18 -27.42
C LEU A 288 10.98 4.15 -28.50
N CYS A 289 11.21 5.42 -28.16
CA CYS A 289 11.71 6.42 -29.09
C CYS A 289 13.11 6.07 -29.61
N THR A 290 14.00 5.61 -28.74
CA THR A 290 15.35 5.16 -29.12
C THR A 290 15.34 3.92 -30.02
N ARG A 291 14.30 3.07 -29.90
CA ARG A 291 14.08 1.90 -30.76
C ARG A 291 13.27 2.19 -32.03
N GLY A 292 12.93 3.46 -32.31
CA GLY A 292 12.10 3.83 -33.46
C GLY A 292 10.64 3.35 -33.38
N LYS A 293 10.15 2.97 -32.20
CA LYS A 293 8.78 2.51 -31.97
C LYS A 293 7.85 3.66 -31.54
N GLU A 294 6.55 3.50 -31.78
CA GLU A 294 5.54 4.51 -31.48
C GLU A 294 5.34 4.72 -29.96
N ARG A 295 5.32 6.00 -29.54
CA ARG A 295 5.12 6.42 -28.14
C ARG A 295 3.72 6.04 -27.63
N ILE A 296 3.66 5.59 -26.39
CA ILE A 296 2.42 5.33 -25.65
C ILE A 296 1.70 6.66 -25.40
N GLY A 297 0.71 6.98 -26.22
CA GLY A 297 -0.12 8.19 -26.12
C GLY A 297 -0.16 9.07 -27.36
N ARG A 298 0.72 8.84 -28.35
CA ARG A 298 0.44 9.30 -29.71
C ARG A 298 -0.31 8.17 -30.43
N ILE A 299 -1.50 7.83 -29.95
CA ILE A 299 -2.40 7.10 -30.84
C ILE A 299 -2.84 8.16 -31.83
N LYS A 300 -2.24 8.17 -33.03
CA LYS A 300 -2.89 8.86 -34.15
C LYS A 300 -4.31 8.32 -34.17
N PRO A 301 -5.36 9.16 -34.12
CA PRO A 301 -6.71 8.67 -34.22
C PRO A 301 -6.73 7.73 -35.42
N LEU A 302 -7.04 6.46 -35.18
CA LEU A 302 -7.23 5.48 -36.26
C LEU A 302 -8.19 6.17 -37.20
N LYS A 303 -7.69 6.61 -38.37
CA LYS A 303 -8.58 7.17 -39.38
C LYS A 303 -9.67 6.11 -39.52
N PRO A 304 -10.94 6.45 -39.29
CA PRO A 304 -12.00 5.48 -39.46
C PRO A 304 -11.80 4.91 -40.85
N THR A 305 -11.55 3.61 -40.92
CA THR A 305 -11.41 2.88 -42.18
C THR A 305 -12.80 2.86 -42.80
N SER A 306 -13.19 3.99 -43.39
CA SER A 306 -14.43 4.18 -44.15
C SER A 306 -14.41 3.42 -45.48
N ASP A 307 -13.32 2.71 -45.77
CA ASP A 307 -13.08 2.06 -47.06
C ASP A 307 -13.33 0.54 -47.05
N LEU A 308 -13.83 -0.04 -45.95
CA LEU A 308 -14.36 -1.41 -45.97
C LEU A 308 -15.88 -1.42 -46.25
N GLN A 309 -16.17 -1.59 -47.54
CA GLN A 309 -17.23 -2.46 -48.07
C GLN A 309 -18.69 -2.02 -47.89
N LYS A 310 -19.12 -1.15 -48.82
CA LYS A 310 -20.32 -1.44 -49.62
C LYS A 310 -19.97 -2.61 -50.56
N SER A 311 -20.19 -3.85 -50.16
CA SER A 311 -20.26 -4.99 -51.09
C SER A 311 -21.61 -5.66 -50.94
N ASN A 312 -22.43 -5.50 -51.97
CA ASN A 312 -23.72 -6.14 -52.19
C ASN A 312 -23.68 -7.64 -51.89
N PRO A 313 -24.68 -8.20 -51.17
CA PRO A 313 -25.07 -9.57 -51.37
C PRO A 313 -26.01 -9.63 -52.58
N GLU A 314 -25.48 -10.01 -53.75
CA GLU A 314 -26.34 -10.55 -54.81
C GLU A 314 -26.89 -11.91 -54.36
N GLU A 315 -28.20 -12.03 -54.51
CA GLU A 315 -29.01 -13.23 -54.29
C GLU A 315 -28.49 -14.40 -55.13
N ALA A 316 -28.22 -15.53 -54.49
CA ALA A 316 -28.15 -16.82 -55.17
C ALA A 316 -29.15 -17.78 -54.52
N THR A 317 -30.37 -17.72 -55.03
CA THR A 317 -31.40 -18.76 -54.93
C THR A 317 -30.86 -20.04 -55.55
N VAL A 318 -30.69 -21.09 -54.75
CA VAL A 318 -30.49 -22.45 -55.24
C VAL A 318 -31.61 -23.32 -54.70
N THR A 319 -32.58 -23.56 -55.58
CA THR A 319 -33.55 -24.65 -55.56
C THR A 319 -32.88 -25.94 -56.01
N VAL A 320 -32.89 -26.98 -55.17
CA VAL A 320 -33.26 -28.38 -55.52
C VAL A 320 -33.78 -29.05 -54.24
#